data_AF-A0A6G2S0B4-F1
#
_entry.id   AF-A0A6G2S0B4-F1
#
_cell.length_a   1.000
_cell.length_b   1.000
_cell.length_c   1.000
_cell.angle_alpha   90.00
_cell.angle_beta   90.00
_cell.angle_gamma   90.00
#
_symmetry.space_group_name_H-M   'P 1'
#
loop_
_entity.id
_entity.type
_entity.pdbx_description
1 polymer ?
#
loop_
_entity_poly.entity_id
_entity_poly.type
_entity_poly.pdbx_seq_one_letter_code
_entity_poly.pdbx_strand_id
1 'polypeptide(L)'
;MKLPFITAALARRRARAELQLAVRNAYFAVLDENGRLNAELDELRRRAADVAEKGFAVLHRRSAIEDAVHTFVDVFDDGMLASMVGTAFTCAEVDAIAGVLLAAGREEAGVTWLECHAEGDEYGDAHNQGDELDEDDPQPTAVDIREYAHDLAA
;
A
#
# COMPACT_ATOMS: atom_id res chain seq x y z
N MET A 1 59.15 -10.01 -67.99
CA MET A 1 58.91 -11.31 -67.34
C MET A 1 58.51 -11.04 -65.88
N LYS A 2 57.21 -11.07 -65.55
CA LYS A 2 56.74 -10.86 -64.17
C LYS A 2 56.84 -12.19 -63.42
N LEU A 3 57.60 -12.23 -62.33
CA LEU A 3 57.82 -13.43 -61.52
C LEU A 3 56.58 -13.71 -60.65
N PRO A 4 55.80 -14.78 -60.92
CA PRO A 4 54.49 -15.03 -60.29
C PRO A 4 54.55 -15.30 -58.77
N PHE A 5 55.73 -15.61 -58.23
CA PHE A 5 55.92 -15.86 -56.80
C PHE A 5 55.88 -14.58 -55.95
N ILE A 6 56.38 -13.46 -56.48
CA ILE A 6 56.42 -12.17 -55.77
C ILE A 6 55.00 -11.60 -55.63
N THR A 7 54.17 -11.76 -56.65
CA THR A 7 52.76 -11.33 -56.64
C THR A 7 51.91 -12.11 -55.64
N ALA A 8 52.13 -13.43 -55.52
CA ALA A 8 51.41 -14.27 -54.55
C ALA A 8 51.80 -13.98 -53.09
N ALA A 9 53.07 -13.66 -52.82
CA ALA A 9 53.53 -13.28 -51.48
C ALA A 9 52.95 -11.93 -51.05
N LEU A 10 52.92 -10.94 -51.95
CA LEU A 10 52.33 -9.63 -51.70
C LEU A 10 50.81 -9.71 -51.48
N ALA A 11 50.10 -10.51 -52.28
CA ALA A 11 48.67 -10.75 -52.12
C ALA A 11 48.34 -11.36 -50.74
N ARG A 12 49.12 -12.36 -50.30
CA ARG A 12 48.96 -12.96 -48.96
C ARG A 12 49.25 -11.98 -47.84
N ARG A 13 50.28 -11.14 -47.97
CA ARG A 13 50.61 -10.11 -46.98
C ARG A 13 49.49 -9.06 -46.85
N ARG A 14 48.92 -8.64 -47.99
CA ARG A 14 47.78 -7.73 -48.03
C ARG A 14 46.54 -8.35 -47.39
N ALA A 15 46.18 -9.57 -47.79
CA ALA A 15 45.03 -10.28 -47.22
C ALA A 15 45.18 -10.47 -45.69
N ARG A 16 46.39 -10.77 -45.20
CA ARG A 16 46.66 -10.87 -43.76
C ARG A 16 46.47 -9.52 -43.04
N ALA A 17 46.92 -8.42 -43.63
CA ALA A 17 46.75 -7.09 -43.06
C ALA A 17 45.27 -6.66 -43.02
N GLU A 18 44.52 -6.95 -44.09
CA GLU A 18 43.07 -6.69 -44.17
C GLU A 18 42.31 -7.51 -43.11
N LEU A 19 42.64 -8.79 -42.96
CA LEU A 19 42.06 -9.63 -41.90
C LEU A 19 42.39 -9.12 -40.49
N GLN A 20 43.64 -8.74 -40.24
CA GLN A 20 44.05 -8.18 -38.95
C GLN A 20 43.29 -6.90 -38.61
N LEU A 21 43.09 -6.03 -39.61
CA LEU A 21 42.30 -4.80 -39.45
C LEU A 21 40.83 -5.13 -39.15
N ALA A 22 40.24 -6.07 -39.89
CA ALA A 22 38.85 -6.49 -39.69
C ALA A 22 38.63 -7.07 -38.28
N VAL A 23 39.52 -7.97 -37.84
CA VAL A 23 39.47 -8.55 -36.49
C VAL A 23 39.62 -7.48 -35.43
N ARG A 24 40.56 -6.55 -35.59
CA ARG A 24 40.76 -5.45 -34.64
C ARG A 24 39.52 -4.55 -34.55
N ASN A 25 38.93 -4.19 -35.69
CA ASN A 25 37.74 -3.35 -35.72
C ASN A 25 36.53 -4.06 -35.07
N ALA A 26 36.35 -5.35 -35.34
CA ALA A 26 35.32 -6.16 -34.70
C ALA A 26 35.54 -6.25 -33.18
N TYR A 27 36.79 -6.44 -32.73
CA TYR A 27 37.12 -6.47 -31.31
C TYR A 27 36.78 -5.16 -30.60
N PHE A 28 37.13 -4.02 -31.18
CA PHE A 28 36.78 -2.71 -30.60
C PHE A 28 35.27 -2.47 -30.60
N ALA A 29 34.55 -2.83 -31.66
CA ALA A 29 33.09 -2.73 -31.69
C ALA A 29 32.42 -3.55 -30.57
N VAL A 30 32.94 -4.76 -30.30
CA VAL A 30 32.46 -5.59 -29.19
C VAL A 30 32.80 -4.98 -27.83
N LEU A 31 33.99 -4.37 -27.67
CA LEU A 31 34.33 -3.67 -26.43
C LEU A 31 33.43 -2.46 -26.18
N ASP A 32 33.14 -1.67 -27.21
CA ASP A 32 32.24 -0.51 -27.11
C ASP A 32 30.83 -0.95 -26.72
N GLU A 33 30.32 -2.02 -27.35
CA GLU A 33 29.02 -2.59 -27.02
C GLU A 33 28.97 -3.16 -25.59
N ASN A 34 30.02 -3.85 -25.15
CA ASN A 34 30.13 -4.30 -23.76
C ASN A 34 30.15 -3.11 -22.79
N GLY A 35 30.83 -2.01 -23.14
CA GLY A 35 30.82 -0.77 -22.36
C GLY A 35 29.40 -0.21 -22.23
N ARG A 36 28.66 -0.15 -23.34
CA ARG A 36 27.27 0.30 -23.39
C ARG A 36 26.36 -0.56 -22.52
N LEU A 37 26.44 -1.89 -22.66
CA LEU A 37 25.62 -2.84 -21.90
C LEU A 37 25.93 -2.78 -20.39
N ASN A 38 27.19 -2.61 -20.01
CA ASN A 38 27.55 -2.46 -18.59
C ASN A 38 26.95 -1.17 -18.00
N ALA A 39 27.01 -0.06 -18.73
CA ALA A 39 26.39 1.19 -18.29
C ALA A 39 24.86 1.06 -18.14
N GLU A 40 24.21 0.36 -19.06
CA GLU A 40 22.78 0.05 -19.01
C GLU A 40 22.44 -0.83 -17.79
N LEU A 41 23.26 -1.85 -17.51
CA LEU A 41 23.10 -2.72 -16.34
C LEU A 41 23.25 -1.94 -15.03
N ASP A 42 24.20 -1.01 -14.94
CA ASP A 42 24.41 -0.20 -13.75
C ASP A 42 23.26 0.79 -13.51
N GLU A 43 22.68 1.34 -14.59
CA GLU A 43 21.45 2.13 -14.49
C GLU A 43 20.26 1.30 -13.98
N LEU A 44 20.08 0.09 -14.52
CA LEU A 44 19.01 -0.80 -14.07
C LEU A 44 19.18 -1.20 -12.61
N ARG A 45 20.41 -1.47 -12.16
CA ARG A 45 20.72 -1.75 -10.75
C ARG A 45 20.39 -0.58 -9.84
N ARG A 46 20.72 0.65 -10.24
CA ARG A 46 20.37 1.86 -9.47
C ARG A 46 18.86 2.04 -9.36
N ARG A 47 18.12 1.84 -10.46
CA ARG A 47 16.64 1.90 -10.42
C ARG A 47 16.04 0.80 -9.54
N ALA A 48 16.57 -0.41 -9.62
CA ALA A 48 16.11 -1.52 -8.79
C ALA A 48 16.34 -1.24 -7.30
N ALA A 49 17.48 -0.65 -6.94
CA ALA A 49 17.77 -0.26 -5.57
C ALA A 49 16.80 0.82 -5.05
N ASP A 50 16.52 1.85 -5.85
CA ASP A 50 15.56 2.91 -5.50
C ASP A 50 14.13 2.36 -5.31
N VAL A 51 13.69 1.45 -6.18
CA VAL A 51 12.39 0.78 -6.03
C VAL A 51 12.35 -0.10 -4.78
N ALA A 52 13.43 -0.84 -4.49
CA ALA A 52 13.51 -1.68 -3.30
C ALA A 52 13.46 -0.85 -2.02
N GLU A 53 14.18 0.27 -1.95
CA GLU A 53 14.16 1.19 -0.82
C GLU A 53 12.77 1.79 -0.59
N LYS A 54 12.13 2.29 -1.64
CA LYS A 54 10.75 2.82 -1.56
C LYS A 54 9.75 1.75 -1.18
N GLY A 55 9.87 0.56 -1.76
CA GLY A 55 9.04 -0.60 -1.43
C GLY A 55 9.15 -0.98 0.04
N PHE A 56 10.37 -1.02 0.57
CA PHE A 56 10.61 -1.30 1.99
C PHE A 56 9.98 -0.24 2.89
N ALA A 57 10.09 1.05 2.55
CA ALA A 57 9.46 2.13 3.31
C ALA A 57 7.93 2.01 3.35
N VAL A 58 7.30 1.63 2.23
CA VAL A 58 5.84 1.41 2.16
C VAL A 58 5.43 0.22 3.02
N LEU A 59 6.14 -0.91 2.92
CA LEU A 59 5.86 -2.10 3.71
C LEU A 59 6.05 -1.84 5.22
N HIS A 60 7.11 -1.13 5.60
CA HIS A 60 7.36 -0.78 6.99
C HIS A 60 6.27 0.14 7.55
N ARG A 61 5.84 1.16 6.80
CA ARG A 61 4.74 2.03 7.22
C ARG A 61 3.43 1.25 7.36
N ARG A 62 3.14 0.34 6.42
CA ARG A 62 1.96 -0.51 6.50
C ARG A 62 1.96 -1.37 7.76
N SER A 63 3.08 -2.04 8.07
CA SER A 63 3.24 -2.82 9.30
C SER A 63 3.02 -1.97 10.55
N ALA A 64 3.60 -0.76 10.59
CA ALA A 64 3.43 0.13 11.73
C ALA A 64 1.97 0.58 11.92
N ILE A 65 1.21 0.76 10.83
CA ILE A 65 -0.23 1.06 10.89
C ILE A 65 -1.00 -0.17 11.39
N GLU A 66 -0.70 -1.37 10.88
CA GLU A 66 -1.32 -2.62 11.32
C GLU A 66 -1.09 -2.83 12.84
N ASP A 67 0.13 -2.64 13.33
CA ASP A 67 0.46 -2.73 14.76
C ASP A 67 -0.29 -1.68 15.60
N ALA A 68 -0.39 -0.44 15.10
CA ALA A 68 -1.10 0.63 15.77
C ALA A 68 -2.61 0.37 15.83
N VAL A 69 -3.21 -0.14 14.75
CA VAL A 69 -4.62 -0.54 14.71
C VAL A 69 -4.86 -1.72 15.66
N HIS A 70 -3.99 -2.72 15.71
CA HIS A 70 -4.11 -3.81 16.67
C HIS A 70 -4.09 -3.29 18.12
N THR A 71 -3.16 -2.39 18.44
CA THR A 71 -3.09 -1.78 19.77
C THR A 71 -4.34 -0.97 20.09
N PHE A 72 -4.84 -0.19 19.12
CA PHE A 72 -6.06 0.59 19.28
C PHE A 72 -7.27 -0.32 19.56
N VAL A 73 -7.45 -1.36 18.74
CA VAL A 73 -8.52 -2.34 18.89
C VAL A 73 -8.45 -3.03 20.24
N ASP A 74 -7.27 -3.47 20.69
CA ASP A 74 -7.13 -4.14 21.99
C ASP A 74 -7.48 -3.23 23.18
N VAL A 75 -7.31 -1.92 23.06
CA VAL A 75 -7.67 -0.94 24.11
C VAL A 75 -9.15 -0.58 24.05
N PHE A 76 -9.72 -0.46 22.85
CA PHE A 76 -11.10 -0.03 22.64
C PHE A 76 -12.09 -1.21 22.62
N ASP A 77 -11.62 -2.46 22.56
CA ASP A 77 -12.40 -3.68 22.85
C ASP A 77 -12.61 -3.86 24.37
N ASP A 78 -12.97 -2.77 25.05
CA ASP A 78 -13.28 -2.71 26.47
C ASP A 78 -14.64 -2.03 26.66
N GLY A 79 -15.67 -2.83 26.94
CA GLY A 79 -17.02 -2.33 27.20
C GLY A 79 -17.11 -1.42 28.43
N MET A 80 -16.20 -1.53 29.41
CA MET A 80 -16.18 -0.60 30.54
C MET A 80 -15.71 0.77 30.08
N LEU A 81 -14.67 0.84 29.25
CA LEU A 81 -14.22 2.09 28.66
C LEU A 81 -15.36 2.72 27.82
N ALA A 82 -15.99 1.96 26.95
CA ALA A 82 -17.13 2.41 26.15
C ALA A 82 -18.24 3.00 27.03
N SER A 83 -18.65 2.30 28.10
CA SER A 83 -19.69 2.78 29.01
C SER A 83 -19.32 4.06 29.78
N MET A 84 -18.03 4.27 30.07
CA MET A 84 -17.58 5.42 30.85
C MET A 84 -17.47 6.71 30.03
N VAL A 85 -17.18 6.60 28.73
CA VAL A 85 -16.86 7.77 27.89
C VAL A 85 -17.66 7.85 26.60
N GLY A 86 -18.49 6.85 26.27
CA GLY A 86 -19.23 6.75 25.01
C GLY A 86 -20.11 7.96 24.74
N THR A 87 -20.85 8.42 25.74
CA THR A 87 -21.73 9.60 25.64
C THR A 87 -21.00 10.94 25.49
N ALA A 88 -19.67 10.97 25.68
CA ALA A 88 -18.86 12.18 25.55
C ALA A 88 -18.31 12.40 24.13
N PHE A 89 -18.40 11.38 23.26
CA PHE A 89 -18.01 11.50 21.86
C PHE A 89 -19.15 12.13 21.04
N THR A 90 -18.82 12.63 19.86
CA THR A 90 -19.84 12.93 18.83
C THR A 90 -20.22 11.67 18.07
N CYS A 91 -21.40 11.64 17.43
CA CYS A 91 -21.85 10.51 16.61
C CYS A 91 -20.80 10.09 15.57
N ALA A 92 -20.17 11.06 14.90
CA ALA A 92 -19.14 10.78 13.89
C ALA A 92 -17.84 10.20 14.49
N GLU A 93 -17.51 10.57 15.73
CA GLU A 93 -16.35 10.00 16.42
C GLU A 93 -16.62 8.58 16.89
N VAL A 94 -17.81 8.29 17.43
CA VAL A 94 -18.16 6.91 17.81
C VAL A 94 -18.31 6.02 16.58
N ASP A 95 -18.86 6.53 15.47
CA ASP A 95 -18.92 5.80 14.20
C ASP A 95 -17.52 5.44 13.71
N ALA A 96 -16.55 6.35 13.83
CA ALA A 96 -15.17 6.06 13.45
C ALA A 96 -14.54 4.97 14.35
N ILE A 97 -14.81 5.00 15.66
CA ILE A 97 -14.34 3.98 16.62
C ILE A 97 -14.98 2.63 16.30
N ALA A 98 -16.31 2.58 16.19
CA ALA A 98 -17.06 1.37 15.89
C ALA A 98 -16.67 0.79 14.53
N GLY A 99 -16.50 1.63 13.50
CA GLY A 99 -16.06 1.20 12.18
C GLY A 99 -14.68 0.54 12.18
N VAL A 100 -13.72 1.06 12.95
CA VAL A 100 -12.39 0.43 13.10
C VAL A 100 -12.50 -0.94 13.80
N LEU A 101 -13.33 -1.04 14.86
CA LEU A 101 -13.55 -2.29 15.58
C LEU A 101 -14.22 -3.35 14.69
N LEU A 102 -15.26 -2.95 13.97
CA LEU A 102 -15.99 -3.80 13.02
C LEU A 102 -15.06 -4.30 11.90
N ALA A 103 -14.29 -3.40 11.29
CA ALA A 103 -13.31 -3.75 10.25
C ALA A 103 -12.21 -4.69 10.78
N ALA A 104 -11.89 -4.63 12.07
CA ALA A 104 -10.96 -5.53 12.75
C ALA A 104 -11.61 -6.86 13.20
N GLY A 105 -12.90 -7.07 12.91
CA GLY A 105 -13.66 -8.26 13.29
C GLY A 105 -14.07 -8.29 14.76
N ARG A 106 -14.12 -7.15 15.44
CA ARG A 106 -14.62 -6.98 16.82
C ARG A 106 -16.06 -6.45 16.80
N GLU A 107 -16.96 -7.26 16.26
CA GLU A 107 -18.36 -6.88 16.02
C GLU A 107 -19.08 -6.45 17.30
N GLU A 108 -19.03 -7.28 18.35
CA GLU A 108 -19.68 -6.97 19.64
C GLU A 108 -19.10 -5.72 20.29
N ALA A 109 -17.79 -5.47 20.15
CA ALA A 109 -17.18 -4.24 20.66
C ALA A 109 -17.66 -3.00 19.91
N GLY A 110 -17.73 -3.07 18.58
CA GLY A 110 -18.25 -1.97 17.76
C GLY A 110 -19.70 -1.64 18.09
N VAL A 111 -20.54 -2.66 18.26
CA VAL A 111 -21.94 -2.50 18.70
C VAL A 111 -22.00 -1.89 20.11
N THR A 112 -21.17 -2.37 21.04
CA THR A 112 -21.13 -1.85 22.42
C THR A 112 -20.80 -0.36 22.44
N TRP A 113 -19.88 0.11 21.60
CA TRP A 113 -19.56 1.54 21.50
C TRP A 113 -20.75 2.38 21.03
N LEU A 114 -21.48 1.89 20.02
CA LEU A 114 -22.68 2.58 19.51
C LEU A 114 -23.81 2.57 20.54
N GLU A 115 -24.04 1.44 21.23
CA GLU A 115 -25.05 1.34 22.30
C GLU A 115 -24.73 2.29 23.46
N CYS A 116 -23.48 2.31 23.95
CA CYS A 116 -23.09 3.20 25.04
C CYS A 116 -23.10 4.68 24.66
N HIS A 117 -22.89 5.03 23.38
CA HIS A 117 -23.05 6.41 22.92
C HIS A 117 -24.51 6.82 22.85
N ALA A 118 -25.38 5.96 22.31
CA ALA A 118 -26.80 6.19 22.18
C ALA A 118 -27.52 6.47 23.53
N GLU A 119 -26.96 6.03 24.66
CA GLU A 119 -27.46 6.41 26.00
C GLU A 119 -27.42 7.93 26.26
N GLY A 120 -26.59 8.67 25.52
CA GLY A 120 -26.45 10.12 25.61
C GLY A 120 -27.09 10.90 24.46
N ASP A 121 -27.72 10.22 23.50
CA ASP A 121 -28.29 10.83 22.29
C ASP A 121 -29.61 11.56 22.60
N GLU A 122 -29.75 12.77 22.07
CA GLU A 122 -30.97 13.57 22.14
C GLU A 122 -31.90 13.26 20.95
N TYR A 123 -33.17 13.67 21.05
CA TYR A 123 -34.17 13.42 20.01
C TYR A 123 -33.69 13.91 18.62
N GLY A 124 -33.61 12.98 17.66
CA GLY A 124 -33.18 13.26 16.29
C GLY A 124 -31.70 12.99 16.00
N ASP A 125 -30.93 12.55 17.01
CA ASP A 125 -29.56 12.08 16.82
C ASP A 125 -29.50 10.72 16.12
N ALA A 126 -28.36 10.43 15.49
CA ALA A 126 -28.18 9.32 14.55
C ALA A 126 -28.38 7.95 15.18
N HIS A 127 -28.13 7.81 16.49
CA HIS A 127 -28.21 6.55 17.22
C HIS A 127 -29.31 6.56 18.28
N ASN A 128 -30.16 7.59 18.31
CA ASN A 128 -31.22 7.72 19.29
C ASN A 128 -32.16 6.50 19.28
N GLN A 129 -32.31 5.86 20.45
CA GLN A 129 -33.13 4.64 20.62
C GLN A 129 -34.60 4.92 21.01
N GLY A 130 -34.97 6.19 21.17
CA GLY A 130 -36.31 6.69 21.37
C GLY A 130 -36.86 6.44 22.77
N ASP A 131 -36.67 7.39 23.70
CA ASP A 131 -37.31 7.31 25.02
C ASP A 131 -37.83 8.66 25.58
N GLU A 132 -37.73 9.78 24.85
CA GLU A 132 -38.37 11.04 25.28
C GLU A 132 -39.81 11.15 24.79
N LEU A 133 -40.73 11.03 25.75
CA LEU A 133 -42.18 11.02 25.58
C LEU A 133 -42.75 12.43 25.41
N ASP A 134 -43.32 12.71 24.23
CA ASP A 134 -44.50 13.57 24.07
C ASP A 134 -45.57 12.76 23.33
N GLU A 135 -46.78 12.63 23.90
CA GLU A 135 -47.87 11.77 23.40
C GLU A 135 -48.42 12.19 22.01
N ASP A 136 -47.98 13.34 21.48
CA ASP A 136 -48.51 13.97 20.26
C ASP A 136 -47.53 14.04 19.07
N ASP A 137 -46.27 13.61 19.22
CA ASP A 137 -45.28 13.62 18.12
C ASP A 137 -45.11 12.22 17.48
N PRO A 138 -44.97 12.12 16.15
CA PRO A 138 -44.77 10.84 15.47
C PRO A 138 -43.45 10.23 15.92
N GLN A 139 -43.52 9.07 16.59
CA GLN A 139 -42.33 8.38 17.07
C GLN A 139 -41.33 8.16 15.93
N PRO A 140 -40.07 8.61 16.06
CA PRO A 140 -39.02 8.15 15.17
C PRO A 140 -38.91 6.64 15.33
N THR A 141 -38.79 5.93 14.22
CA THR A 141 -38.52 4.49 14.27
C THR A 141 -37.18 4.29 14.97
N ALA A 142 -37.18 3.61 16.11
CA ALA A 142 -35.95 3.24 16.82
C ALA A 142 -34.93 2.65 15.83
N VAL A 143 -33.70 3.16 15.86
CA VAL A 143 -32.63 2.65 15.01
C VAL A 143 -32.17 1.32 15.58
N ASP A 144 -32.19 0.26 14.77
CA ASP A 144 -31.55 -1.00 15.13
C ASP A 144 -30.02 -0.80 15.03
N ILE A 145 -29.36 -0.66 16.18
CA ILE A 145 -27.92 -0.43 16.26
C ILE A 145 -27.12 -1.55 15.59
N ARG A 146 -27.63 -2.79 15.58
CA ARG A 146 -26.96 -3.91 14.91
C ARG A 146 -27.09 -3.81 13.39
N GLU A 147 -28.24 -3.39 12.89
CA GLU A 147 -28.43 -3.09 11.46
C GLU A 147 -27.53 -1.92 11.04
N TYR A 148 -27.47 -0.86 11.85
CA TYR A 148 -26.58 0.28 11.63
C TYR A 148 -25.09 -0.12 11.62
N ALA A 149 -24.66 -0.94 12.58
CA ALA A 149 -23.29 -1.46 12.64
C ALA A 149 -22.93 -2.29 11.40
N HIS A 150 -23.89 -3.05 10.85
CA HIS A 150 -23.69 -3.79 9.61
C HIS A 150 -23.44 -2.83 8.43
N ASP A 151 -24.20 -1.74 8.32
CA ASP A 151 -24.01 -0.74 7.27
C ASP A 151 -22.68 0.02 7.41
N LEU A 152 -22.22 0.24 8.63
CA LEU A 152 -20.92 0.85 8.92
C LEU A 152 -19.72 -0.06 8.55
N ALA A 153 -19.95 -1.37 8.54
CA ALA A 153 -18.95 -2.38 8.20
C ALA A 153 -18.90 -2.74 6.70
N ALA A 154 -19.88 -2.29 5.89
CA ALA A 154 -20.04 -2.62 4.47
C ALA A 154 -19.23 -1.71 3.52
#